data_AF-A0A7V2JIJ8-F1
#
_entry.id   AF-A0A7V2JIJ8-F1
#
_cell.length_a   1.000
_cell.length_b   1.000
_cell.length_c   1.000
_cell.angle_alpha   90.00
_cell.angle_beta   90.00
_cell.angle_gamma   90.00
#
_symmetry.space_group_name_H-M   'P 1'
#
loop_
_entity.id
_entity.type
_entity.pdbx_description
1 polymer ?
#
loop_
_entity_poly.entity_id
_entity_poly.type
_entity_poly.pdbx_seq_one_letter_code
_entity_poly.pdbx_strand_id
1 'polypeptide(L)'
;YWKNHDIKEKDEYAILTNIVHREWSGVSVKQHKQIKGLKTQNLRDHMSEAELILTALAESVQATGMPENIEAGKESGAISRKARLELEQKTGRGIVTDENFLPPAPPKRQLKKRADSGES
;
A
#
# COMPACT_ATOMS: atom_id res chain seq x y z
N TYR A 1 -4.07 13.43 11.63
CA TYR A 1 -3.61 12.90 12.92
C TYR A 1 -2.08 12.90 12.91
N TRP A 2 -1.48 13.67 13.83
CA TRP A 2 -0.05 13.77 14.22
C TRP A 2 0.98 14.26 13.20
N LYS A 3 1.32 15.56 13.30
CA LYS A 3 2.34 16.25 12.49
C LYS A 3 3.66 16.53 13.21
N ASN A 4 3.77 16.23 14.52
CA ASN A 4 4.83 16.78 15.38
C ASN A 4 5.59 15.75 16.24
N HIS A 5 5.81 14.53 15.75
CA HIS A 5 6.75 13.62 16.39
C HIS A 5 7.92 13.29 15.48
N ASP A 6 9.05 13.07 16.15
CA ASP A 6 10.44 13.21 15.74
C ASP A 6 10.81 12.46 14.45
N ILE A 7 11.86 12.90 13.76
CA ILE A 7 12.31 12.28 12.49
C ILE A 7 12.69 10.80 12.71
N LYS A 8 13.21 10.45 13.90
CA LYS A 8 13.55 9.07 14.28
C LYS A 8 12.33 8.14 14.34
N GLU A 9 11.23 8.58 14.94
CA GLU A 9 10.00 7.77 15.01
C GLU A 9 9.39 7.53 13.62
N LYS A 10 9.53 8.50 12.71
CA LYS A 10 9.06 8.35 11.31
C LYS A 10 9.87 7.31 10.54
N ASP A 11 11.19 7.30 10.74
CA ASP A 11 12.08 6.34 10.08
C ASP A 11 11.86 4.93 10.65
N GLU A 12 11.76 4.78 11.97
CA GLU A 12 11.44 3.51 12.63
C GLU A 12 10.07 2.98 12.20
N TYR A 13 9.06 3.86 12.13
CA TYR A 13 7.74 3.49 11.64
C TYR A 13 7.77 3.04 10.18
N ALA A 14 8.47 3.78 9.30
CA ALA A 14 8.60 3.39 7.89
C ALA A 14 9.31 2.04 7.72
N ILE A 15 10.31 1.75 8.57
CA ILE A 15 11.00 0.45 8.62
C ILE A 15 10.02 -0.65 9.03
N LEU A 16 9.29 -0.49 10.14
CA LEU A 16 8.32 -1.46 10.63
C LEU A 16 7.23 -1.74 9.60
N THR A 17 6.61 -0.70 9.06
CA THR A 17 5.58 -0.83 8.02
C THR A 17 6.12 -1.62 6.83
N ASN A 18 7.34 -1.33 6.37
CA ASN A 18 7.90 -2.03 5.22
C ASN A 18 8.29 -3.49 5.54
N ILE A 19 8.70 -3.80 6.77
CA ILE A 19 8.93 -5.18 7.24
C ILE A 19 7.61 -5.94 7.20
N VAL A 20 6.60 -5.48 7.94
CA VAL A 20 5.28 -6.12 8.03
C VAL A 20 4.68 -6.31 6.64
N HIS A 21 4.72 -5.27 5.81
CA HIS A 21 4.21 -5.30 4.44
C HIS A 21 4.91 -6.37 3.60
N ARG A 22 6.24 -6.46 3.69
CA ARG A 22 7.01 -7.46 2.96
C ARG A 22 6.76 -8.87 3.45
N GLU A 23 6.57 -9.07 4.74
CA GLU A 23 6.31 -10.39 5.30
C GLU A 23 5.01 -10.99 4.76
N TRP A 24 3.91 -10.21 4.71
CA TRP A 24 2.65 -10.74 4.18
C TRP A 24 2.58 -10.75 2.65
N SER A 25 3.09 -9.69 1.98
CA SER A 25 2.93 -9.50 0.54
C SER A 25 4.09 -10.07 -0.29
N GLY A 26 5.23 -10.39 0.32
CA GLY A 26 6.44 -10.81 -0.38
C GLY A 26 7.15 -9.70 -1.16
N VAL A 27 6.65 -8.47 -1.14
CA VAL A 27 7.22 -7.30 -1.82
C VAL A 27 7.33 -6.12 -0.87
N SER A 28 8.28 -5.21 -1.09
CA SER A 28 8.31 -3.94 -0.36
C SER A 28 7.13 -3.05 -0.74
N VAL A 29 6.81 -2.07 0.11
CA VAL A 29 5.80 -1.03 -0.20
C VAL A 29 6.11 -0.34 -1.53
N LYS A 30 7.40 -0.04 -1.79
CA LYS A 30 7.85 0.58 -3.03
C LYS A 30 7.59 -0.30 -4.25
N GLN A 31 7.93 -1.59 -4.17
CA GLN A 31 7.65 -2.54 -5.26
C GLN A 31 6.15 -2.72 -5.47
N HIS A 32 5.35 -2.75 -4.40
CA HIS A 32 3.91 -2.87 -4.53
C HIS A 32 3.29 -1.64 -5.23
N LYS A 33 3.77 -0.44 -4.91
CA LYS A 33 3.42 0.78 -5.65
C LYS A 33 3.79 0.68 -7.12
N GLN A 34 4.95 0.09 -7.45
CA GLN A 34 5.36 -0.12 -8.84
C GLN A 34 4.45 -1.12 -9.57
N ILE A 35 4.07 -2.23 -8.93
CA ILE A 35 3.11 -3.20 -9.47
C ILE A 35 1.80 -2.50 -9.82
N LYS A 36 1.29 -1.65 -8.92
CA LYS A 36 0.05 -0.88 -9.15
C LYS A 36 0.22 0.39 -10.01
N GLY A 37 1.40 0.63 -10.58
CA GLY A 37 1.66 1.81 -11.42
C GLY A 37 1.61 3.16 -10.70
N LEU A 38 1.75 3.18 -9.37
CA LEU A 38 1.66 4.37 -8.54
C LEU A 38 3.00 5.11 -8.48
N LYS A 39 2.95 6.44 -8.66
CA LYS A 39 4.12 7.32 -8.55
C LYS A 39 4.16 8.02 -7.20
N THR A 40 3.12 8.81 -6.93
CA THR A 40 3.01 9.64 -5.72
C THR A 40 1.82 9.27 -4.85
N GLN A 41 0.89 8.45 -5.37
CA GLN A 41 -0.32 8.05 -4.68
C GLN A 41 -0.03 7.20 -3.43
N ASN A 42 -0.95 7.21 -2.46
CA ASN A 42 -0.88 6.33 -1.31
C ASN A 42 -1.23 4.90 -1.75
N LEU A 43 -0.44 3.90 -1.35
CA LEU A 43 -0.70 2.51 -1.72
C LEU A 43 -2.06 2.01 -1.19
N ARG A 44 -2.42 2.39 0.05
CA ARG A 44 -3.61 1.87 0.74
C ARG A 44 -4.91 2.26 0.05
N ASP A 45 -4.95 3.42 -0.61
CA ASP A 45 -6.12 3.89 -1.39
C ASP A 45 -6.33 3.10 -2.69
N HIS A 46 -5.34 2.32 -3.10
CA HIS A 46 -5.32 1.56 -4.36
C HIS A 46 -5.22 0.04 -4.14
N MET A 47 -5.22 -0.40 -2.89
CA MET A 47 -5.27 -1.81 -2.52
C MET A 47 -6.70 -2.35 -2.63
N SER A 48 -6.83 -3.59 -3.09
CA SER A 48 -8.08 -4.34 -3.04
C SER A 48 -8.51 -4.62 -1.60
N GLU A 49 -9.76 -5.04 -1.43
CA GLU A 49 -10.30 -5.42 -0.12
C GLU A 49 -9.48 -6.53 0.54
N ALA A 50 -9.06 -7.55 -0.22
CA ALA A 50 -8.23 -8.63 0.30
C ALA A 50 -6.86 -8.12 0.77
N GLU A 51 -6.22 -7.24 0.01
CA GLU A 51 -4.96 -6.61 0.41
C GLU A 51 -5.11 -5.78 1.69
N LEU A 52 -6.22 -5.03 1.83
CA LEU A 52 -6.51 -4.23 3.02
C LEU A 52 -6.74 -5.10 4.27
N ILE A 53 -7.48 -6.20 4.13
CA ILE A 53 -7.73 -7.16 5.22
C ILE A 53 -6.42 -7.82 5.67
N LEU A 54 -5.60 -8.28 4.73
CA LEU A 54 -4.30 -8.89 5.04
C LEU A 54 -3.34 -7.91 5.68
N THR A 55 -3.36 -6.65 5.23
CA THR A 55 -2.55 -5.59 5.85
C THR A 55 -3.00 -5.32 7.28
N ALA A 56 -4.31 -5.21 7.51
CA ALA A 56 -4.84 -5.02 8.86
C ALA A 56 -4.52 -6.20 9.79
N LEU A 57 -4.58 -7.44 9.26
CA LEU A 57 -4.17 -8.64 10.00
C LEU A 57 -2.68 -8.59 10.35
N ALA A 58 -1.82 -8.15 9.43
CA ALA A 58 -0.39 -8.04 9.65
C ALA A 58 -0.04 -6.90 10.62
N GLU A 59 -0.83 -5.83 10.68
CA GLU A 59 -0.65 -4.69 11.59
C GLU A 59 -1.26 -4.92 12.99
N SER A 60 -1.97 -6.04 13.22
CA SER A 60 -2.78 -6.27 14.42
C SER A 60 -2.01 -6.55 15.70
N VAL A 61 -0.76 -7.02 15.60
CA VAL A 61 0.09 -7.33 16.76
C VAL A 61 1.08 -6.20 16.95
N GLN A 62 1.03 -5.57 18.13
CA GLN A 62 1.92 -4.47 18.51
C GLN A 62 2.66 -4.84 19.79
N ALA A 63 3.91 -4.42 19.87
CA ALA A 63 4.75 -4.59 21.07
C ALA A 63 5.34 -3.25 21.52
N THR A 64 6.05 -3.26 22.64
CA THR A 64 6.72 -2.07 23.17
C THR A 64 8.20 -2.12 22.81
N GLY A 65 8.72 -1.08 22.16
CA GLY A 65 10.11 -1.03 21.72
C GLY A 65 10.32 -1.52 20.27
N MET A 66 11.36 -1.04 19.62
CA MET A 66 11.62 -1.33 18.20
C MET A 66 11.97 -2.81 17.94
N PRO A 67 12.88 -3.45 18.71
CA PRO A 67 13.20 -4.87 18.52
C PRO A 67 11.97 -5.78 18.62
N GLU A 68 11.14 -5.55 19.62
CA GLU A 68 9.93 -6.32 19.90
C GLU A 68 8.87 -6.09 18.82
N ASN A 69 8.72 -4.86 18.32
CA ASN A 69 7.82 -4.56 17.20
C ASN A 69 8.28 -5.23 15.89
N ILE A 70 9.58 -5.36 15.66
CA ILE A 70 10.10 -6.09 14.50
C ILE A 70 9.71 -7.56 14.58
N GLU A 71 9.85 -8.18 15.76
CA GLU A 71 9.49 -9.58 15.96
C GLU A 71 7.98 -9.82 15.85
N ALA A 72 7.18 -9.03 16.58
CA ALA A 72 5.73 -9.05 16.50
C ALA A 72 5.23 -8.86 15.06
N GLY A 73 5.80 -7.89 14.34
CA GLY A 73 5.46 -7.61 12.94
C GLY A 73 5.82 -8.74 11.97
N LYS A 74 6.88 -9.51 12.25
CA LYS A 74 7.23 -10.70 11.47
C LYS A 74 6.23 -11.82 11.70
N GLU A 75 5.82 -12.04 12.95
CA GLU A 75 4.85 -13.08 13.29
C GLU A 75 3.47 -12.81 12.66
N SER A 76 2.94 -11.60 12.86
CA SER A 76 1.66 -11.18 12.28
C SER A 76 1.71 -11.12 10.74
N GLY A 77 2.84 -10.68 10.19
CA GLY A 77 3.12 -10.71 8.76
C GLY A 77 3.12 -12.14 8.20
N ALA A 78 3.73 -13.10 8.90
CA ALA A 78 3.75 -14.51 8.50
C ALA A 78 2.36 -15.17 8.56
N ILE A 79 1.55 -14.84 9.59
CA ILE A 79 0.15 -15.28 9.67
C ILE A 79 -0.64 -14.76 8.47
N SER A 80 -0.48 -13.48 8.13
CA SER A 80 -1.13 -12.86 6.98
C SER A 80 -0.65 -13.45 5.66
N ARG A 81 0.64 -13.76 5.54
CA ARG A 81 1.18 -14.49 4.38
C ARG A 81 0.51 -15.84 4.21
N LYS A 82 0.32 -16.60 5.30
CA LYS A 82 -0.34 -17.90 5.26
C LYS A 82 -1.80 -17.76 4.79
N ALA A 83 -2.53 -16.79 5.36
CA ALA A 83 -3.90 -16.49 4.94
C ALA A 83 -3.98 -16.12 3.46
N ARG A 84 -3.05 -15.28 2.97
CA ARG A 84 -2.94 -14.94 1.56
C ARG A 84 -2.74 -16.17 0.68
N LEU A 85 -1.74 -16.99 0.98
CA LEU A 85 -1.39 -18.16 0.17
C LEU A 85 -2.55 -19.17 0.13
N GLU A 86 -3.26 -19.37 1.24
CA GLU A 86 -4.43 -20.24 1.28
C GLU A 86 -5.58 -19.70 0.43
N LEU A 87 -5.82 -18.38 0.48
CA LEU A 87 -6.82 -17.72 -0.36
C LEU A 87 -6.48 -17.82 -1.85
N GLU A 88 -5.22 -17.56 -2.21
CA GLU A 88 -4.71 -17.68 -3.59
C GLU A 88 -4.86 -19.11 -4.10
N GLN A 89 -4.52 -20.11 -3.27
CA GLN A 89 -4.66 -21.52 -3.63
C GLN A 89 -6.12 -21.93 -3.86
N LYS A 90 -7.05 -21.47 -3.02
CA LYS A 90 -8.48 -21.81 -3.13
C LYS A 90 -9.18 -21.12 -4.29
N THR A 91 -8.75 -19.91 -4.62
CA THR A 91 -9.42 -19.07 -5.65
C THR A 91 -8.75 -19.14 -7.01
N GLY A 92 -7.47 -19.55 -7.07
CA GLY A 92 -6.66 -19.52 -8.29
C GLY A 92 -6.28 -18.11 -8.74
N ARG A 93 -6.50 -17.08 -7.91
CA ARG A 93 -6.22 -15.68 -8.22
C ARG A 93 -5.17 -15.13 -7.27
N GLY A 94 -4.18 -14.41 -7.80
CA GLY A 94 -3.20 -13.70 -6.98
C GLY A 94 -3.84 -12.53 -6.23
N ILE A 95 -3.37 -12.24 -5.02
CA ILE A 95 -3.86 -11.12 -4.23
C ILE A 95 -3.02 -9.86 -4.42
N VAL A 96 -1.71 -10.00 -4.62
CA VAL A 96 -0.80 -8.89 -4.93
C VAL A 96 -0.73 -8.74 -6.44
N THR A 97 -1.59 -7.89 -7.00
CA THR A 97 -1.72 -7.65 -8.45
C THR A 97 -1.68 -6.17 -8.79
N ASP A 98 -1.54 -5.88 -10.08
CA ASP A 98 -1.64 -4.54 -10.65
C ASP A 98 -3.10 -4.02 -10.74
N GLU A 99 -4.08 -4.85 -10.36
CA GLU A 99 -5.48 -4.45 -10.25
C GLU A 99 -5.61 -3.28 -9.26
N ASN A 100 -6.36 -2.27 -9.69
CA ASN A 100 -6.53 -1.04 -8.95
C ASN A 100 -7.99 -0.89 -8.51
N PHE A 101 -8.20 -0.65 -7.22
CA PHE A 101 -9.54 -0.42 -6.66
C PHE A 101 -10.20 0.85 -7.21
N LEU A 102 -9.40 1.86 -7.59
CA LEU A 102 -9.90 3.09 -8.20
C LEU A 102 -9.73 3.03 -9.72
N PRO A 103 -10.78 3.36 -10.51
CA PRO A 103 -10.64 3.47 -11.96
C PRO A 103 -9.58 4.52 -12.32
N PRO A 104 -8.86 4.37 -13.43
CA PRO A 104 -7.88 5.37 -13.86
C PRO A 104 -8.56 6.74 -13.95
N ALA A 105 -7.88 7.77 -13.45
CA ALA A 105 -8.39 9.13 -13.48
C ALA A 105 -8.79 9.49 -14.94
N PRO A 106 -9.95 10.14 -15.15
CA PRO A 106 -10.40 10.48 -16.48
C PRO A 106 -9.34 11.34 -17.19
N PRO A 107 -9.13 11.15 -18.50
CA PRO A 107 -8.13 11.89 -19.24
C PRO A 107 -8.39 13.39 -19.08
N LYS A 108 -7.33 14.14 -18.73
CA LYS A 108 -7.40 15.60 -18.60
C LYS A 108 -7.92 16.18 -19.92
N ARG A 109 -9.12 16.79 -19.89
CA ARG A 109 -9.64 17.56 -21.03
C ARG A 109 -8.60 18.62 -21.39
N GLN A 110 -8.03 18.51 -22.60
CA GLN A 110 -7.25 19.60 -23.16
C GLN A 110 -8.22 20.76 -23.39
N LEU A 111 -8.09 21.82 -22.59
CA LEU A 111 -8.77 23.09 -22.82
C LEU A 111 -8.28 23.61 -24.18
N LYS A 112 -9.12 23.47 -25.22
CA LYS A 112 -8.91 24.18 -26.48
C LYS A 112 -8.86 25.67 -26.14
N LYS A 113 -7.69 26.30 -26.33
CA LYS A 113 -7.59 27.76 -26.37
C LYS A 113 -8.61 28.23 -27.41
N ARG A 114 -9.61 29.01 -26.97
CA ARG A 114 -10.44 29.77 -27.90
C ARG A 114 -9.49 30.69 -28.67
N ALA A 115 -9.45 30.51 -29.99
CA ALA A 115 -8.80 31.45 -30.87
C ALA A 115 -9.55 32.77 -30.79
N ASP A 116 -8.77 33.81 -30.50
CA ASP A 116 -9.07 35.21 -30.72
C ASP A 116 -9.66 35.39 -32.13
N SER A 117 -10.94 35.74 -32.22
CA SER A 117 -11.53 36.28 -33.44
C SER A 117 -11.76 37.76 -33.18
N GLY A 118 -10.78 38.55 -33.62
CA GLY A 118 -10.97 39.97 -33.78
C GLY A 118 -12.12 40.26 -34.73
N GLU A 119 -12.87 41.29 -34.41
CA GLU A 119 -13.69 42.01 -35.38
C GLU A 119 -13.60 43.50 -35.02
N SER A 120 -12.93 44.19 -35.94
CA SER A 120 -13.05 45.56 -36.43
C SER A 120 -14.02 46.51 -35.73
#